data_AF-A0A955ZGU2-F1
#
_entry.id   AF-A0A955ZGU2-F1
#
_cell.length_a   1.000
_cell.length_b   1.000
_cell.length_c   1.000
_cell.angle_alpha   90.00
_cell.angle_beta   90.00
_cell.angle_gamma   90.00
#
_symmetry.space_group_name_H-M   'P 1'
#
loop_
_entity.id
_entity.type
_entity.pdbx_description
1 polymer ?
#
loop_
_entity_poly.entity_id
_entity_poly.type
_entity_poly.pdbx_seq_one_letter_code
_entity_poly.pdbx_strand_id
1 'polypeptide(L)'
;MKPSRPPFAAFLFCWLAAACGTDEPARPAAAGDVPWVPPPEHCAAPDLAHPETQVACTTGSGSFGQWSVDARGLVAYDYQLDQHADPRAAWPLTETDEAGNPVERRDHFAAFGNRRVNAMLSNDGMVEVVTQDRGVEYLNELDESQQAWAGGFGWLSDGTESWCTAYRFRPDGARTTRRFGMGYGETSLEYRGVRARRVTAAPPGSAPVVVSDVTLENTGDTPKTLTHWEYWDVARRPIEINWLVSGSSLKLAPQNARDTRDGRNALFDETVRFDAGERRLMVTRAWAGSEPRIPKGEPSAVDHWANSPLLLAALGDVSDVFVDKAAFFGGGGPAAPAAVEQDLPGVGLAQGIVSEANGLGQPHLFVMKSVLT
;
A
#
# COMPACT_ATOMS: atom_id res chain seq x y z
N MET A 1 -62.72 28.10 1.19
CA MET A 1 -61.84 27.26 0.36
C MET A 1 -60.40 27.41 0.85
N LYS A 2 -59.89 26.40 1.56
CA LYS A 2 -58.46 26.26 1.94
C LYS A 2 -57.88 25.15 1.04
N PRO A 3 -56.73 25.31 0.40
CA PRO A 3 -56.13 24.22 -0.37
C PRO A 3 -55.41 23.26 0.59
N SER A 4 -55.77 21.99 0.51
CA SER A 4 -55.11 20.86 1.16
C SER A 4 -53.76 20.58 0.50
N ARG A 5 -52.68 20.53 1.30
CA ARG A 5 -51.39 20.00 0.86
C ARG A 5 -51.46 18.46 0.83
N PRO A 6 -50.85 17.79 -0.17
CA PRO A 6 -50.74 16.33 -0.19
C PRO A 6 -49.64 15.86 0.77
N PRO A 7 -49.70 14.59 1.24
CA PRO A 7 -48.69 14.06 2.15
C PRO A 7 -47.39 13.72 1.40
N PHE A 8 -46.27 14.06 2.03
CA PHE A 8 -44.93 13.63 1.63
C PHE A 8 -44.81 12.11 1.83
N ALA A 9 -44.54 11.38 0.76
CA ALA A 9 -44.07 9.99 0.83
C ALA A 9 -42.57 10.00 1.14
N ALA A 10 -42.21 9.63 2.37
CA ALA A 10 -40.83 9.38 2.74
C ALA A 10 -40.44 7.98 2.27
N PHE A 11 -39.61 7.89 1.22
CA PHE A 11 -38.93 6.65 0.86
C PHE A 11 -37.74 6.47 1.81
N LEU A 12 -37.89 5.55 2.77
CA LEU A 12 -36.80 5.09 3.61
C LEU A 12 -35.97 4.08 2.81
N PHE A 13 -34.88 4.53 2.19
CA PHE A 13 -33.86 3.63 1.66
C PHE A 13 -33.01 3.14 2.84
N CYS A 14 -33.29 1.92 3.29
CA CYS A 14 -32.46 1.22 4.26
C CYS A 14 -31.28 0.59 3.49
N TRP A 15 -30.15 1.28 3.44
CA TRP A 15 -28.89 0.68 3.00
C TRP A 15 -28.38 -0.20 4.15
N LEU A 16 -28.52 -1.51 3.99
CA LEU A 16 -27.82 -2.48 4.84
C LEU A 16 -26.38 -2.56 4.33
N ALA A 17 -25.49 -1.72 4.87
CA ALA A 17 -24.06 -1.92 4.70
C ALA A 17 -23.62 -3.00 5.69
N ALA A 18 -23.53 -4.24 5.22
CA ALA A 18 -22.87 -5.29 5.97
C ALA A 18 -21.35 -5.07 5.83
N ALA A 19 -20.74 -4.45 6.85
CA ALA A 19 -19.29 -4.43 6.99
C ALA A 19 -18.84 -5.84 7.41
N CYS A 20 -18.51 -6.69 6.45
CA CYS A 20 -17.75 -7.90 6.73
C CYS A 20 -16.29 -7.47 6.94
N GLY A 21 -15.94 -7.06 8.16
CA GLY A 21 -14.55 -7.15 8.61
C GLY A 21 -14.23 -8.63 8.71
N THR A 22 -13.61 -9.19 7.68
CA THR A 22 -13.21 -10.59 7.73
C THR A 22 -11.95 -10.69 8.56
N ASP A 23 -12.07 -11.28 9.75
CA ASP A 23 -11.06 -12.21 10.24
C ASP A 23 -10.81 -13.19 9.10
N GLU A 24 -9.87 -12.89 8.21
CA GLU A 24 -9.52 -13.78 7.13
C GLU A 24 -8.85 -14.99 7.82
N PRO A 25 -9.52 -16.15 7.89
CA PRO A 25 -8.91 -17.31 8.53
C PRO A 25 -7.59 -17.58 7.81
N ALA A 26 -6.57 -18.00 8.58
CA ALA A 26 -5.27 -18.38 8.05
C ALA A 26 -5.43 -19.09 6.69
N ARG A 27 -5.00 -18.43 5.61
CA ARG A 27 -5.10 -19.01 4.27
C ARG A 27 -4.35 -20.34 4.34
N PRO A 28 -4.97 -21.48 3.95
CA PRO A 28 -4.22 -22.72 3.88
C PRO A 28 -2.98 -22.48 3.02
N ALA A 29 -1.82 -22.96 3.50
CA ALA A 29 -0.56 -22.80 2.79
C ALA A 29 -0.77 -23.03 1.29
N ALA A 30 -0.30 -22.11 0.45
CA ALA A 30 -0.36 -22.32 -0.98
C ALA A 30 0.28 -23.68 -1.28
N ALA A 31 -0.39 -24.50 -2.08
CA ALA A 31 0.05 -25.88 -2.31
C ALA A 31 1.51 -25.89 -2.81
N GLY A 32 2.42 -26.43 -2.00
CA GLY A 32 3.85 -26.52 -2.32
C GLY A 32 4.79 -25.67 -1.45
N ASP A 33 4.28 -24.76 -0.61
CA ASP A 33 5.13 -24.01 0.32
C ASP A 33 5.62 -24.93 1.45
N VAL A 34 6.91 -25.29 1.41
CA VAL A 34 7.56 -26.08 2.46
C VAL A 34 7.69 -25.20 3.70
N PRO A 35 7.24 -25.64 4.90
CA PRO A 35 7.41 -24.87 6.12
C PRO A 35 8.88 -24.47 6.32
N TRP A 36 9.11 -23.17 6.54
CA TRP A 36 10.47 -22.66 6.73
C TRP A 36 11.09 -23.22 8.00
N VAL A 37 12.23 -23.90 7.87
CA VAL A 37 13.05 -24.34 8.99
C VAL A 37 14.34 -23.53 8.96
N PRO A 38 14.60 -22.68 9.97
CA PRO A 38 15.85 -21.92 10.02
C PRO A 38 17.06 -22.86 9.96
N PRO A 39 18.05 -22.59 9.10
CA PRO A 39 19.29 -23.35 9.09
C PRO A 39 20.12 -23.03 10.35
N PRO A 40 21.13 -23.85 10.69
CA PRO A 40 22.06 -23.55 11.77
C PRO A 40 22.71 -22.17 11.61
N GLU A 41 22.70 -21.40 12.69
CA GLU A 41 23.32 -20.08 12.71
C GLU A 41 24.85 -20.19 12.63
N HIS A 42 25.47 -19.25 11.92
CA HIS A 42 26.91 -19.13 11.78
C HIS A 42 27.28 -17.66 11.60
N CYS A 43 28.45 -17.25 12.10
CA CYS A 43 28.98 -15.91 11.87
C CYS A 43 30.46 -15.96 11.56
N ALA A 44 30.85 -15.24 10.51
CA ALA A 44 32.25 -14.92 10.28
C ALA A 44 32.74 -13.94 11.36
N ALA A 45 34.04 -14.01 11.69
CA ALA A 45 34.65 -13.03 12.57
C ALA A 45 34.70 -11.67 11.86
N PRO A 46 34.31 -10.56 12.53
CA PRO A 46 34.42 -9.23 11.95
C PRO A 46 35.89 -8.82 11.79
N ASP A 47 36.21 -8.06 10.75
CA ASP A 47 37.52 -7.43 10.61
C ASP A 47 37.59 -6.17 11.47
N LEU A 48 38.32 -6.25 12.58
CA LEU A 48 38.47 -5.12 13.50
C LEU A 48 39.29 -3.96 12.91
N ALA A 49 40.05 -4.18 11.83
CA ALA A 49 40.73 -3.12 11.10
C ALA A 49 39.80 -2.36 10.14
N HIS A 50 38.68 -2.97 9.76
CA HIS A 50 37.67 -2.43 8.83
C HIS A 50 36.25 -2.54 9.41
N PRO A 51 35.95 -1.86 10.54
CA PRO A 51 34.68 -1.99 11.25
C PRO A 51 33.45 -1.51 10.44
N GLU A 52 33.67 -0.79 9.34
CA GLU A 52 32.63 -0.41 8.38
C GLU A 52 32.17 -1.56 7.49
N THR A 53 32.97 -2.62 7.36
CA THR A 53 32.64 -3.78 6.53
C THR A 53 31.77 -4.76 7.30
N GLN A 54 30.66 -5.16 6.68
CA GLN A 54 29.77 -6.17 7.23
C GLN A 54 30.19 -7.55 6.71
N VAL A 55 30.20 -8.54 7.60
CA VAL A 55 30.50 -9.93 7.25
C VAL A 55 29.24 -10.78 7.37
N ALA A 56 29.19 -11.89 6.63
CA ALA A 56 28.08 -12.83 6.71
C ALA A 56 27.93 -13.36 8.14
N CYS A 57 26.77 -13.10 8.73
CA CYS A 57 26.43 -13.52 10.07
C CYS A 57 24.93 -13.76 10.14
N THR A 58 24.55 -14.97 10.52
CA THR A 58 23.16 -15.42 10.62
C THR A 58 22.72 -15.58 12.07
N THR A 59 23.60 -15.31 13.04
CA THR A 59 23.23 -15.31 14.46
C THR A 59 22.18 -14.24 14.76
N GLY A 60 21.13 -14.63 15.48
CA GLY A 60 20.02 -13.74 15.81
C GLY A 60 19.02 -13.59 14.67
N SER A 61 18.99 -14.53 13.71
CA SER A 61 18.03 -14.52 12.61
C SER A 61 16.60 -14.85 13.05
N GLY A 62 16.46 -15.59 14.16
CA GLY A 62 15.16 -16.00 14.68
C GLY A 62 14.42 -16.97 13.76
N SER A 63 13.09 -17.04 13.91
CA SER A 63 12.25 -18.04 13.22
C SER A 63 11.68 -17.59 11.88
N PHE A 64 11.77 -16.31 11.53
CA PHE A 64 11.05 -15.75 10.38
C PHE A 64 11.85 -15.73 9.07
N GLY A 65 13.17 -15.87 9.15
CA GLY A 65 14.05 -15.57 8.04
C GLY A 65 15.51 -15.67 8.43
N GLN A 66 16.37 -14.94 7.74
CA GLN A 66 17.81 -14.99 7.94
C GLN A 66 18.47 -13.63 7.68
N TRP A 67 19.41 -13.24 8.54
CA TRP A 67 20.32 -12.13 8.26
C TRP A 67 21.29 -12.51 7.13
N SER A 68 21.53 -11.56 6.24
CA SER A 68 22.46 -11.68 5.11
C SER A 68 23.18 -10.34 4.87
N VAL A 69 24.18 -10.39 3.99
CA VAL A 69 24.86 -9.19 3.47
C VAL A 69 24.51 -9.09 1.98
N ASP A 70 23.96 -7.95 1.58
CA ASP A 70 23.52 -7.71 0.21
C ASP A 70 24.70 -7.42 -0.73
N ALA A 71 24.41 -7.27 -2.03
CA ALA A 71 25.43 -7.01 -3.05
C ALA A 71 26.21 -5.69 -2.86
N ARG A 72 25.74 -4.78 -1.98
CA ARG A 72 26.42 -3.53 -1.62
C ARG A 72 27.21 -3.64 -0.33
N GLY A 73 27.28 -4.83 0.28
CA GLY A 73 27.96 -5.03 1.56
C GLY A 73 27.16 -4.54 2.76
N LEU A 74 25.86 -4.32 2.62
CA LEU A 74 24.98 -3.87 3.71
C LEU A 74 24.16 -5.02 4.27
N VAL A 75 23.85 -4.95 5.56
CA VAL A 75 22.99 -5.95 6.20
C VAL A 75 21.59 -5.91 5.60
N ALA A 76 21.01 -7.09 5.39
CA ALA A 76 19.62 -7.27 5.02
C ALA A 76 19.02 -8.47 5.77
N TYR A 77 17.71 -8.47 5.93
CA TYR A 77 16.95 -9.57 6.49
C TYR A 77 16.12 -10.22 5.38
N ASP A 78 16.43 -11.47 5.05
CA ASP A 78 15.68 -12.28 4.10
C ASP A 78 14.53 -12.95 4.84
N TYR A 79 13.31 -12.46 4.65
CA TYR A 79 12.10 -12.98 5.28
C TYR A 79 11.58 -14.20 4.49
N GLN A 80 11.58 -15.37 5.13
CA GLN A 80 11.37 -16.68 4.47
C GLN A 80 10.08 -17.36 4.90
N LEU A 81 9.57 -17.07 6.10
CA LEU A 81 8.42 -17.75 6.66
C LEU A 81 7.13 -17.36 5.94
N ASP A 82 6.25 -18.32 5.66
CA ASP A 82 4.89 -18.00 5.21
C ASP A 82 4.02 -17.65 6.41
N GLN A 83 3.76 -16.35 6.61
CA GLN A 83 3.02 -15.83 7.75
C GLN A 83 1.57 -16.29 7.79
N HIS A 84 0.99 -16.65 6.64
CA HIS A 84 -0.40 -17.08 6.55
C HIS A 84 -0.58 -18.56 6.88
N ALA A 85 0.49 -19.35 6.71
CA ALA A 85 0.48 -20.79 6.96
C ALA A 85 1.13 -21.19 8.30
N ASP A 86 2.09 -20.41 8.78
CA ASP A 86 2.90 -20.80 9.93
C ASP A 86 2.40 -20.12 11.22
N PRO A 87 2.04 -20.90 12.27
CA PRO A 87 1.54 -20.34 13.52
C PRO A 87 2.57 -19.49 14.26
N ARG A 88 3.87 -19.62 13.97
CA ARG A 88 4.91 -18.81 14.61
C ARG A 88 4.85 -17.32 14.22
N ALA A 89 4.20 -16.98 13.10
CA ALA A 89 4.01 -15.59 12.70
C ALA A 89 2.97 -14.82 13.53
N ALA A 90 2.13 -15.53 14.27
CA ALA A 90 1.13 -14.90 15.11
C ALA A 90 1.80 -14.11 16.24
N TRP A 91 1.37 -12.87 16.42
CA TRP A 91 1.67 -12.10 17.62
C TRP A 91 0.38 -11.52 18.22
N PRO A 92 0.19 -11.66 19.55
CA PRO A 92 -1.05 -11.24 20.19
C PRO A 92 -1.07 -9.72 20.39
N LEU A 93 -2.22 -9.13 20.12
CA LEU A 93 -2.53 -7.75 20.50
C LEU A 93 -3.48 -7.70 21.71
N THR A 94 -3.56 -6.53 22.34
CA THR A 94 -4.60 -6.24 23.33
C THR A 94 -5.95 -5.88 22.71
N GLU A 95 -6.00 -5.75 21.39
CA GLU A 95 -7.21 -5.48 20.62
C GLU A 95 -8.11 -6.71 20.56
N THR A 96 -9.42 -6.49 20.48
CA THR A 96 -10.40 -7.57 20.31
C THR A 96 -11.30 -7.29 19.12
N ASP A 97 -11.72 -8.34 18.44
CA ASP A 97 -12.77 -8.29 17.42
C ASP A 97 -14.13 -7.84 18.03
N GLU A 98 -15.16 -7.72 17.18
CA GLU A 98 -16.51 -7.36 17.62
C GLU A 98 -17.13 -8.35 18.61
N ALA A 99 -16.72 -9.62 18.54
CA ALA A 99 -17.13 -10.69 19.45
C ALA A 99 -16.34 -10.70 20.77
N GLY A 100 -15.31 -9.86 20.91
CA GLY A 100 -14.45 -9.76 22.08
C GLY A 100 -13.31 -10.77 22.12
N ASN A 101 -13.03 -11.49 21.02
CA ASN A 101 -11.86 -12.37 20.92
C ASN A 101 -10.61 -11.53 20.64
N PRO A 102 -9.43 -11.90 21.17
CA PRO A 102 -8.19 -11.23 20.84
C PRO A 102 -7.92 -11.25 19.33
N VAL A 103 -7.57 -10.09 18.77
CA VAL A 103 -7.12 -10.02 17.38
C VAL A 103 -5.70 -10.56 17.31
N GLU A 104 -5.49 -11.55 16.45
CA GLU A 104 -4.18 -12.07 16.11
C GLU A 104 -3.65 -11.34 14.87
N ARG A 105 -2.41 -10.87 14.93
CA ARG A 105 -1.75 -10.20 13.81
C ARG A 105 -0.57 -11.01 13.31
N ARG A 106 -0.30 -10.87 12.01
CA ARG A 106 0.72 -11.63 11.25
C ARG A 106 1.51 -10.74 10.29
N ASP A 107 1.16 -9.46 10.24
CA ASP A 107 1.87 -8.42 9.53
C ASP A 107 3.16 -8.09 10.29
N HIS A 108 4.27 -8.41 9.65
CA HIS A 108 5.60 -7.98 10.04
C HIS A 108 6.08 -6.95 9.04
N PHE A 109 6.86 -5.98 9.48
CA PHE A 109 7.24 -4.88 8.61
C PHE A 109 8.68 -4.42 8.85
N ALA A 110 9.20 -3.70 7.86
CA ALA A 110 10.45 -2.97 7.97
C ALA A 110 10.25 -1.52 7.54
N ALA A 111 10.76 -0.60 8.35
CA ALA A 111 10.74 0.81 8.05
C ALA A 111 12.01 1.23 7.28
N PHE A 112 11.84 2.14 6.33
CA PHE A 112 12.94 2.82 5.62
C PHE A 112 12.53 4.26 5.33
N GLY A 113 13.47 5.12 4.95
CA GLY A 113 13.15 6.53 4.76
C GLY A 113 14.36 7.40 4.48
N ASN A 114 14.12 8.69 4.39
CA ASN A 114 15.15 9.71 4.24
C ASN A 114 14.85 10.92 5.13
N ARG A 115 15.43 12.10 4.85
CA ARG A 115 15.24 13.29 5.70
C ARG A 115 13.82 13.86 5.67
N ARG A 116 12.94 13.41 4.79
CA ARG A 116 11.62 14.02 4.54
C ARG A 116 10.45 13.03 4.60
N VAL A 117 10.68 11.77 4.24
CA VAL A 117 9.66 10.72 4.25
C VAL A 117 10.13 9.50 5.03
N ASN A 118 9.19 8.84 5.68
CA ASN A 118 9.32 7.49 6.20
C ASN A 118 8.38 6.59 5.39
N ALA A 119 8.77 5.34 5.21
CA ALA A 119 7.97 4.33 4.54
C ALA A 119 8.10 3.01 5.29
N MET A 120 7.09 2.17 5.14
CA MET A 120 7.01 0.87 5.80
C MET A 120 6.62 -0.17 4.76
N LEU A 121 7.46 -1.19 4.56
CA LEU A 121 7.11 -2.37 3.76
C LEU A 121 6.61 -3.46 4.69
N SER A 122 5.40 -3.96 4.45
CA SER A 122 4.89 -5.17 5.11
C SER A 122 5.39 -6.45 4.43
N ASN A 123 5.43 -7.55 5.18
CA ASN A 123 5.68 -8.90 4.67
C ASN A 123 4.59 -9.39 3.71
N ASP A 124 3.46 -8.70 3.61
CA ASP A 124 2.42 -8.92 2.59
C ASP A 124 2.69 -8.18 1.28
N GLY A 125 3.68 -7.27 1.25
CA GLY A 125 4.15 -6.57 0.05
C GLY A 125 3.62 -5.15 -0.12
N MET A 126 2.83 -4.64 0.83
CA MET A 126 2.30 -3.28 0.79
C MET A 126 3.31 -2.28 1.35
N VAL A 127 3.36 -1.09 0.77
CA VAL A 127 4.20 0.02 1.19
C VAL A 127 3.35 1.23 1.56
N GLU A 128 3.38 1.59 2.83
CA GLU A 128 2.79 2.84 3.33
C GLU A 128 3.86 3.91 3.46
N VAL A 129 3.51 5.16 3.13
CA VAL A 129 4.42 6.31 3.15
C VAL A 129 3.85 7.37 4.07
N VAL A 130 4.71 7.87 4.97
CA VAL A 130 4.42 8.94 5.91
C VAL A 130 5.31 10.13 5.63
N THR A 131 4.73 11.33 5.63
CA THR A 131 5.47 12.59 5.62
C THR A 131 5.29 13.33 6.94
N GLN A 132 6.18 14.28 7.21
CA GLN A 132 6.11 15.16 8.37
C GLN A 132 6.30 16.64 8.00
N ASP A 133 6.19 16.98 6.72
CA ASP A 133 6.48 18.31 6.19
C ASP A 133 5.56 19.41 6.75
N ARG A 134 4.32 19.04 7.09
CA ARG A 134 3.27 19.95 7.60
C ARG A 134 2.44 19.30 8.72
N GLY A 135 3.10 18.49 9.54
CA GLY A 135 2.46 17.54 10.45
C GLY A 135 2.64 16.11 9.95
N VAL A 136 2.55 15.15 10.86
CA VAL A 136 2.70 13.73 10.53
C VAL A 136 1.44 13.26 9.81
N GLU A 137 1.60 12.64 8.64
CA GLU A 137 0.49 12.22 7.81
C GLU A 137 0.87 11.00 6.97
N TYR A 138 -0.01 10.00 6.91
CA TYR A 138 0.02 8.97 5.88
C TYR A 138 -0.39 9.57 4.54
N LEU A 139 0.38 9.30 3.50
CA LEU A 139 0.01 9.64 2.13
C LEU A 139 -0.92 8.58 1.52
N ASN A 140 -0.75 7.33 1.93
CA ASN A 140 -1.39 6.14 1.38
C ASN A 140 -1.54 5.05 2.47
N GLU A 141 -2.35 5.32 3.49
CA GLU A 141 -2.60 4.35 4.57
C GLU A 141 -3.37 3.12 4.08
N LEU A 142 -2.95 1.94 4.54
CA LEU A 142 -3.63 0.67 4.28
C LEU A 142 -4.95 0.63 5.04
N ASP A 143 -6.05 0.40 4.32
CA ASP A 143 -7.40 0.39 4.86
C ASP A 143 -8.32 -0.50 4.03
N GLU A 144 -8.41 -1.78 4.42
CA GLU A 144 -9.15 -2.80 3.67
C GLU A 144 -10.65 -2.51 3.58
N SER A 145 -11.26 -1.94 4.63
CA SER A 145 -12.69 -1.64 4.63
C SER A 145 -13.03 -0.51 3.67
N GLN A 146 -12.07 0.34 3.35
CA GLN A 146 -12.18 1.35 2.30
C GLN A 146 -11.65 0.83 0.96
N GLN A 147 -11.09 -0.38 0.87
CA GLN A 147 -10.28 -0.88 -0.26
C GLN A 147 -9.11 0.05 -0.62
N ALA A 148 -8.50 0.68 0.38
CA ALA A 148 -7.19 1.32 0.27
C ALA A 148 -6.12 0.26 0.53
N TRP A 149 -5.23 0.03 -0.42
CA TRP A 149 -4.20 -1.01 -0.35
C TRP A 149 -2.79 -0.45 -0.28
N ALA A 150 -2.65 0.86 -0.02
CA ALA A 150 -1.39 1.58 0.03
C ALA A 150 -0.66 1.55 -1.34
N GLY A 151 0.56 1.06 -1.42
CA GLY A 151 1.30 0.93 -2.68
C GLY A 151 2.35 -0.17 -2.67
N GLY A 152 3.28 -0.14 -3.62
CA GLY A 152 4.42 -1.06 -3.63
C GLY A 152 4.16 -2.43 -4.24
N PHE A 153 3.08 -2.59 -5.00
CA PHE A 153 2.78 -3.79 -5.76
C PHE A 153 2.03 -3.44 -7.06
N GLY A 154 1.76 -4.45 -7.88
CA GLY A 154 1.01 -4.30 -9.11
C GLY A 154 0.41 -5.61 -9.59
N TRP A 155 -0.06 -5.61 -10.83
CA TRP A 155 -0.57 -6.79 -11.52
C TRP A 155 0.16 -7.01 -12.84
N LEU A 156 0.23 -8.27 -13.24
CA LEU A 156 0.74 -8.70 -14.53
C LEU A 156 -0.32 -9.51 -15.27
N SER A 157 -0.32 -9.44 -16.59
CA SER A 157 -1.06 -10.33 -17.46
C SER A 157 -0.17 -10.77 -18.62
N ASP A 158 -0.19 -12.07 -18.93
CA ASP A 158 0.45 -12.63 -20.13
C ASP A 158 -0.53 -12.79 -21.31
N GLY A 159 -1.72 -12.18 -21.20
CA GLY A 159 -2.82 -12.30 -22.16
C GLY A 159 -3.63 -13.60 -22.02
N THR A 160 -3.18 -14.54 -21.17
CA THR A 160 -3.93 -15.76 -20.83
C THR A 160 -4.45 -15.71 -19.40
N GLU A 161 -3.62 -15.26 -18.46
CA GLU A 161 -3.94 -15.18 -17.04
C GLU A 161 -3.36 -13.88 -16.47
N SER A 162 -4.02 -13.35 -15.44
CA SER A 162 -3.52 -12.21 -14.68
C SER A 162 -3.23 -12.58 -13.23
N TRP A 163 -2.28 -11.89 -12.60
CA TRP A 163 -1.91 -12.15 -11.22
C TRP A 163 -1.36 -10.92 -10.50
N CYS A 164 -1.57 -10.87 -9.19
CA CYS A 164 -1.05 -9.83 -8.31
C CYS A 164 0.39 -10.13 -7.87
N THR A 165 1.23 -9.10 -7.78
CA THR A 165 2.62 -9.23 -7.32
C THR A 165 2.77 -9.11 -5.80
N ALA A 166 1.72 -8.68 -5.07
CA ALA A 166 1.73 -8.64 -3.61
C ALA A 166 1.75 -10.06 -3.04
N TYR A 167 2.52 -10.27 -1.97
CA TYR A 167 2.67 -11.60 -1.37
C TYR A 167 1.33 -12.16 -0.86
N ARG A 168 0.48 -11.31 -0.26
CA ARG A 168 -0.84 -11.71 0.24
C ARG A 168 -1.76 -12.25 -0.84
N PHE A 169 -1.70 -11.66 -2.03
CA PHE A 169 -2.60 -11.93 -3.15
C PHE A 169 -1.95 -12.73 -4.28
N ARG A 170 -0.76 -13.30 -4.03
CA ARG A 170 -0.04 -14.10 -5.00
C ARG A 170 -0.86 -15.32 -5.46
N PRO A 171 -0.70 -15.74 -6.73
CA PRO A 171 -1.30 -16.99 -7.20
C PRO A 171 -0.60 -18.19 -6.56
N ASP A 172 -1.32 -19.30 -6.46
CA ASP A 172 -0.77 -20.54 -5.91
C ASP A 172 0.39 -21.05 -6.78
N GLY A 173 1.44 -21.57 -6.13
CA GLY A 173 2.64 -22.04 -6.82
C GLY A 173 3.60 -20.95 -7.29
N ALA A 174 3.31 -19.67 -7.03
CA ALA A 174 4.27 -18.59 -7.25
C ALA A 174 5.47 -18.72 -6.30
N ARG A 175 6.69 -18.57 -6.84
CA ARG A 175 7.90 -18.47 -6.02
C ARG A 175 8.10 -17.02 -5.61
N THR A 176 8.21 -16.76 -4.32
CA THR A 176 8.37 -15.39 -3.82
C THR A 176 9.55 -15.24 -2.88
N THR A 177 10.15 -14.04 -2.87
CA THR A 177 11.15 -13.65 -1.89
C THR A 177 10.84 -12.26 -1.36
N ARG A 178 11.15 -12.02 -0.08
CA ARG A 178 10.97 -10.74 0.58
C ARG A 178 12.23 -10.42 1.36
N ARG A 179 12.80 -9.24 1.13
CA ARG A 179 14.03 -8.78 1.77
C ARG A 179 13.82 -7.39 2.35
N PHE A 180 14.20 -7.24 3.61
CA PHE A 180 14.21 -5.97 4.32
C PHE A 180 15.66 -5.52 4.48
N GLY A 181 16.08 -4.54 3.70
CA GLY A 181 17.45 -4.06 3.73
C GLY A 181 17.58 -2.66 4.31
N MET A 182 18.82 -2.22 4.48
CA MET A 182 19.12 -0.89 5.01
C MET A 182 18.69 0.21 4.03
N GLY A 183 17.52 0.83 4.28
CA GLY A 183 16.98 1.92 3.48
C GLY A 183 16.10 1.49 2.29
N TYR A 184 15.76 0.21 2.19
CA TYR A 184 14.91 -0.32 1.12
C TYR A 184 14.17 -1.60 1.54
N GLY A 185 13.10 -1.90 0.83
CA GLY A 185 12.48 -3.20 0.79
C GLY A 185 12.55 -3.80 -0.62
N GLU A 186 12.70 -5.12 -0.71
CA GLU A 186 12.70 -5.84 -1.98
C GLU A 186 11.71 -7.00 -1.94
N THR A 187 10.88 -7.11 -2.97
CA THR A 187 9.99 -8.25 -3.20
C THR A 187 10.26 -8.83 -4.58
N SER A 188 10.18 -10.15 -4.70
CA SER A 188 10.20 -10.83 -6.00
C SER A 188 9.08 -11.84 -6.05
N LEU A 189 8.47 -11.97 -7.22
CA LEU A 189 7.51 -13.02 -7.55
C LEU A 189 7.87 -13.62 -8.91
N GLU A 190 7.96 -14.94 -8.99
CA GLU A 190 8.10 -15.68 -10.22
C GLU A 190 6.91 -16.61 -10.42
N TYR A 191 6.21 -16.42 -11.54
CA TYR A 191 5.03 -17.20 -11.91
C TYR A 191 4.91 -17.24 -13.45
N ARG A 192 4.51 -18.39 -14.00
CA ARG A 192 4.29 -18.59 -15.45
C ARG A 192 5.45 -18.13 -16.37
N GLY A 193 6.69 -18.34 -15.92
CA GLY A 193 7.88 -17.96 -16.70
C GLY A 193 8.12 -16.46 -16.76
N VAL A 194 7.58 -15.70 -15.80
CA VAL A 194 7.83 -14.27 -15.64
C VAL A 194 8.28 -14.03 -14.21
N ARG A 195 9.37 -13.28 -14.04
CA ARG A 195 9.84 -12.80 -12.74
C ARG A 195 9.62 -11.29 -12.66
N ALA A 196 8.88 -10.87 -11.64
CA ALA A 196 8.75 -9.48 -11.23
C ALA A 196 9.60 -9.25 -9.99
N ARG A 197 10.64 -8.43 -10.10
CA ARG A 197 11.46 -7.99 -8.98
C ARG A 197 11.20 -6.51 -8.74
N ARG A 198 10.93 -6.15 -7.49
CA ARG A 198 10.68 -4.79 -7.06
C ARG A 198 11.62 -4.39 -5.94
N VAL A 199 12.30 -3.27 -6.10
CA VAL A 199 13.06 -2.61 -5.04
C VAL A 199 12.40 -1.28 -4.73
N THR A 200 11.88 -1.13 -3.53
CA THR A 200 11.29 0.13 -3.07
C THR A 200 12.20 0.77 -2.04
N ALA A 201 12.66 2.00 -2.29
CA ALA A 201 13.66 2.67 -1.48
C ALA A 201 13.38 4.17 -1.36
N ALA A 202 13.88 4.79 -0.30
CA ALA A 202 13.92 6.24 -0.18
C ALA A 202 15.34 6.72 -0.54
N PRO A 203 15.53 7.49 -1.63
CA PRO A 203 16.86 7.97 -1.98
C PRO A 203 17.41 8.88 -0.87
N PRO A 204 18.73 8.85 -0.63
CA PRO A 204 19.34 9.69 0.39
C PRO A 204 19.16 11.18 0.06
N GLY A 205 19.10 12.01 1.10
CA GLY A 205 18.93 13.46 0.97
C GLY A 205 17.53 13.91 1.37
N SER A 206 17.06 14.98 0.72
CA SER A 206 15.84 15.71 1.10
C SER A 206 14.76 15.71 0.02
N ALA A 207 14.84 14.83 -0.97
CA ALA A 207 13.74 14.63 -1.90
C ALA A 207 12.62 13.85 -1.18
N PRO A 208 11.38 14.37 -1.09
CA PRO A 208 10.29 13.71 -0.38
C PRO A 208 9.64 12.63 -1.25
N VAL A 209 10.43 11.66 -1.70
CA VAL A 209 10.00 10.61 -2.64
C VAL A 209 10.39 9.24 -2.13
N VAL A 210 9.57 8.25 -2.48
CA VAL A 210 9.92 6.84 -2.48
C VAL A 210 10.00 6.42 -3.94
N VAL A 211 11.04 5.66 -4.29
CA VAL A 211 11.25 5.13 -5.64
C VAL A 211 10.93 3.64 -5.59
N SER A 212 10.08 3.18 -6.51
CA SER A 212 9.88 1.75 -6.76
C SER A 212 10.47 1.40 -8.12
N ASP A 213 11.55 0.63 -8.10
CA ASP A 213 12.20 0.09 -9.29
C ASP A 213 11.63 -1.31 -9.56
N VAL A 214 10.94 -1.46 -10.69
CA VAL A 214 10.27 -2.70 -11.10
C VAL A 214 10.96 -3.26 -12.32
N THR A 215 11.57 -4.42 -12.16
CA THR A 215 12.17 -5.20 -13.24
C THR A 215 11.29 -6.39 -13.55
N LEU A 216 10.89 -6.51 -14.82
CA LEU A 216 10.16 -7.66 -15.34
C LEU A 216 11.08 -8.45 -16.27
N GLU A 217 11.23 -9.74 -15.98
CA GLU A 217 12.11 -10.64 -16.70
C GLU A 217 11.30 -11.84 -17.23
N ASN A 218 11.42 -12.13 -18.51
CA ASN A 218 10.93 -13.38 -19.08
C ASN A 218 11.94 -14.50 -18.76
N THR A 219 11.57 -15.40 -17.85
CA THR A 219 12.37 -16.55 -17.44
C THR A 219 12.02 -17.82 -18.21
N GLY A 220 11.03 -17.74 -19.11
CA GLY A 220 10.67 -18.79 -20.03
C GLY A 220 11.54 -18.82 -21.29
N ASP A 221 11.18 -19.74 -22.17
CA ASP A 221 11.86 -20.09 -23.42
C ASP A 221 11.12 -19.54 -24.66
N THR A 222 10.00 -18.84 -24.48
CA THR A 222 9.23 -18.18 -25.54
C THR A 222 9.08 -16.68 -25.28
N PRO A 223 9.13 -15.81 -26.30
CA PRO A 223 8.80 -14.40 -26.16
C PRO A 223 7.39 -14.19 -25.57
N LYS A 224 7.22 -13.15 -24.74
CA LYS A 224 5.96 -12.83 -24.06
C LYS A 224 5.63 -11.36 -24.22
N THR A 225 4.39 -11.06 -24.58
CA THR A 225 3.80 -9.73 -24.37
C THR A 225 3.20 -9.71 -22.97
N LEU A 226 3.55 -8.70 -22.18
CA LEU A 226 3.06 -8.52 -20.82
C LEU A 226 2.34 -7.19 -20.69
N THR A 227 1.21 -7.18 -20.01
CA THR A 227 0.59 -5.96 -19.51
C THR A 227 0.88 -5.85 -18.01
N HIS A 228 1.34 -4.68 -17.58
CA HIS A 228 1.66 -4.38 -16.18
C HIS A 228 0.80 -3.23 -15.69
N TRP A 229 0.29 -3.34 -14.46
CA TRP A 229 -0.42 -2.28 -13.76
C TRP A 229 0.28 -1.98 -12.45
N GLU A 230 0.92 -0.82 -12.35
CA GLU A 230 1.58 -0.35 -11.14
C GLU A 230 0.56 0.35 -10.23
N TYR A 231 0.46 -0.04 -8.96
CA TYR A 231 -0.54 0.46 -8.02
C TYR A 231 0.05 1.27 -6.87
N TRP A 232 -0.46 2.49 -6.70
CA TRP A 232 -0.30 3.32 -5.51
C TRP A 232 -1.60 4.07 -5.27
N ASP A 233 -2.23 3.95 -4.12
CA ASP A 233 -3.35 4.83 -3.78
C ASP A 233 -2.90 6.12 -3.10
N VAL A 234 -3.86 7.02 -2.92
CA VAL A 234 -3.73 8.22 -2.10
C VAL A 234 -4.81 8.16 -1.04
N ALA A 235 -4.45 7.59 0.10
CA ALA A 235 -5.26 7.46 1.29
C ALA A 235 -4.67 8.34 2.39
N ARG A 236 -4.97 9.63 2.31
CA ARG A 236 -4.38 10.62 3.23
C ARG A 236 -5.05 10.59 4.59
N ARG A 237 -4.24 10.40 5.63
CA ARG A 237 -4.71 10.46 7.01
C ARG A 237 -3.70 11.18 7.91
N PRO A 238 -4.08 12.34 8.50
CA PRO A 238 -3.21 13.00 9.46
C PRO A 238 -3.09 12.15 10.73
N ILE A 239 -1.87 12.04 11.26
CA ILE A 239 -1.60 11.39 12.52
C ILE A 239 -1.65 12.45 13.62
N GLU A 240 -2.64 12.30 14.49
CA GLU A 240 -2.87 13.21 15.62
C GLU A 240 -2.46 12.56 16.93
N ILE A 241 -1.90 13.38 17.83
CA ILE A 241 -1.65 12.97 19.20
C ILE A 241 -3.01 12.80 19.90
N ASN A 242 -3.34 11.54 20.18
CA ASN A 242 -4.49 11.18 20.98
C ASN A 242 -4.00 10.48 22.25
N TRP A 243 -4.23 11.10 23.41
CA TRP A 243 -3.73 10.59 24.70
C TRP A 243 -4.45 9.33 25.20
N LEU A 244 -5.68 9.08 24.72
CA LEU A 244 -6.54 7.98 25.15
C LEU A 244 -7.31 7.40 23.97
N VAL A 245 -6.69 6.51 23.20
CA VAL A 245 -7.30 5.87 22.01
C VAL A 245 -7.26 4.36 22.00
N SER A 246 -6.73 3.72 23.05
CA SER A 246 -6.67 2.26 23.14
C SER A 246 -6.96 1.78 24.56
N GLY A 247 -7.25 0.48 24.68
CA GLY A 247 -7.56 -0.18 25.95
C GLY A 247 -8.95 -0.80 25.96
N SER A 248 -9.12 -1.84 26.77
CA SER A 248 -10.35 -2.65 26.84
C SER A 248 -11.60 -1.87 27.25
N SER A 249 -11.44 -0.74 27.94
CA SER A 249 -12.53 0.18 28.33
C SER A 249 -12.87 1.24 27.27
N LEU A 250 -12.07 1.36 26.21
CA LEU A 250 -12.19 2.38 25.15
C LEU A 250 -12.38 1.73 23.77
N LYS A 251 -13.18 0.66 23.68
CA LYS A 251 -13.32 -0.16 22.47
C LYS A 251 -13.70 0.63 21.20
N LEU A 252 -14.51 1.68 21.34
CA LEU A 252 -14.94 2.53 20.20
C LEU A 252 -13.99 3.72 19.94
N ALA A 253 -13.04 4.01 20.83
CA ALA A 253 -12.16 5.16 20.69
C ALA A 253 -11.27 5.08 19.44
N PRO A 254 -10.68 3.92 19.05
CA PRO A 254 -9.94 3.81 17.79
C PRO A 254 -10.81 4.16 16.58
N GLN A 255 -11.99 3.55 16.46
CA GLN A 255 -12.88 3.77 15.33
C GLN A 255 -13.39 5.22 15.28
N ASN A 256 -13.82 5.78 16.41
CA ASN A 256 -14.26 7.18 16.46
C ASN A 256 -13.13 8.15 16.09
N ALA A 257 -11.90 7.89 16.52
CA ALA A 257 -10.73 8.69 16.15
C ALA A 257 -10.44 8.58 14.65
N ARG A 258 -10.60 7.39 14.07
CA ARG A 258 -10.48 7.15 12.62
C ARG A 258 -11.57 7.89 11.84
N ASP A 259 -12.84 7.72 12.20
CA ASP A 259 -13.97 8.41 11.55
C ASP A 259 -13.81 9.93 11.61
N THR A 260 -13.32 10.46 12.73
CA THR A 260 -13.04 11.89 12.90
C THR A 260 -11.93 12.36 11.97
N ARG A 261 -10.86 11.58 11.79
CA ARG A 261 -9.77 11.89 10.86
C ARG A 261 -10.25 11.84 9.41
N ASP A 262 -10.99 10.81 9.04
CA ASP A 262 -11.54 10.64 7.69
C ASP A 262 -12.53 11.76 7.35
N GLY A 263 -13.36 12.16 8.32
CA GLY A 263 -14.29 13.28 8.17
C GLY A 263 -13.61 14.62 7.85
N ARG A 264 -12.33 14.81 8.21
CA ARG A 264 -11.58 16.04 7.86
C ARG A 264 -11.27 16.14 6.39
N ASN A 265 -11.27 15.03 5.66
CA ASN A 265 -11.08 15.08 4.22
C ASN A 265 -12.22 15.81 3.51
N ALA A 266 -13.40 15.94 4.15
CA ALA A 266 -14.49 16.76 3.66
C ALA A 266 -14.18 18.27 3.56
N LEU A 267 -13.17 18.74 4.30
CA LEU A 267 -12.75 20.14 4.30
C LEU A 267 -11.97 20.54 3.04
N PHE A 268 -11.78 19.62 2.10
CA PHE A 268 -11.01 19.85 0.91
C PHE A 268 -11.74 19.30 -0.31
N ASP A 269 -11.70 20.07 -1.40
CA ASP A 269 -12.00 19.55 -2.73
C ASP A 269 -10.70 19.09 -3.38
N GLU A 270 -10.76 17.95 -4.06
CA GLU A 270 -9.60 17.26 -4.59
C GLU A 270 -9.74 17.09 -6.10
N THR A 271 -8.69 17.48 -6.81
CA THR A 271 -8.60 17.32 -8.25
C THR A 271 -7.44 16.41 -8.58
N VAL A 272 -7.73 15.31 -9.27
CA VAL A 272 -6.71 14.43 -9.85
C VAL A 272 -6.45 14.86 -11.28
N ARG A 273 -5.17 15.02 -11.61
CA ARG A 273 -4.71 15.36 -12.97
C ARG A 273 -3.71 14.35 -13.47
N PHE A 274 -3.82 14.02 -14.76
CA PHE A 274 -2.78 13.35 -15.51
C PHE A 274 -2.02 14.37 -16.36
N ASP A 275 -0.70 14.34 -16.25
CA ASP A 275 0.22 15.06 -17.11
C ASP A 275 0.92 14.07 -18.04
N ALA A 276 0.60 14.12 -19.34
CA ALA A 276 1.15 13.21 -20.33
C ALA A 276 2.62 13.54 -20.66
N GLY A 277 3.00 14.82 -20.60
CA GLY A 277 4.37 15.26 -20.86
C GLY A 277 5.34 14.79 -19.78
N GLU A 278 4.87 14.73 -18.53
CA GLU A 278 5.65 14.24 -17.40
C GLU A 278 5.37 12.76 -17.05
N ARG A 279 4.30 12.16 -17.60
CA ARG A 279 3.77 10.84 -17.19
C ARG A 279 3.46 10.78 -15.70
N ARG A 280 2.71 11.78 -15.23
CA ARG A 280 2.45 12.03 -13.80
C ARG A 280 0.96 12.04 -13.48
N LEU A 281 0.53 11.24 -12.50
CA LEU A 281 -0.73 11.42 -11.79
C LEU A 281 -0.48 12.25 -10.53
N MET A 282 -1.33 13.23 -10.26
CA MET A 282 -1.20 14.08 -9.07
C MET A 282 -2.57 14.47 -8.54
N VAL A 283 -2.71 14.46 -7.21
CA VAL A 283 -3.88 15.02 -6.53
C VAL A 283 -3.53 16.37 -5.90
N THR A 284 -4.32 17.39 -6.23
CA THR A 284 -4.24 18.72 -5.61
C THR A 284 -5.45 18.94 -4.71
N ARG A 285 -5.26 19.57 -3.55
CA ARG A 285 -6.35 19.92 -2.63
C ARG A 285 -6.60 21.42 -2.63
N ALA A 286 -7.86 21.80 -2.68
CA ALA A 286 -8.34 23.15 -2.42
C ALA A 286 -9.13 23.15 -1.11
N TRP A 287 -8.91 24.15 -0.26
CA TRP A 287 -9.69 24.31 0.97
C TRP A 287 -11.15 24.62 0.63
N ALA A 288 -12.06 23.76 1.10
CA ALA A 288 -13.51 23.87 0.92
C ALA A 288 -14.25 24.28 2.21
N GLY A 289 -13.52 24.42 3.33
CA GLY A 289 -14.10 24.86 4.59
C GLY A 289 -14.58 26.32 4.57
N SER A 290 -15.57 26.62 5.42
CA SER A 290 -16.14 27.98 5.54
C SER A 290 -15.21 28.98 6.24
N GLU A 291 -14.30 28.48 7.08
CA GLU A 291 -13.40 29.32 7.85
C GLU A 291 -12.25 29.87 6.99
N PRO A 292 -11.72 31.07 7.30
CA PRO A 292 -10.53 31.59 6.64
C PRO A 292 -9.32 30.68 6.84
N ARG A 293 -8.54 30.48 5.77
CA ARG A 293 -7.29 29.72 5.84
C ARG A 293 -6.30 30.42 6.76
N ILE A 294 -5.76 29.69 7.73
CA ILE A 294 -4.63 30.15 8.53
C ILE A 294 -3.39 30.29 7.61
N PRO A 295 -2.60 31.39 7.71
CA PRO A 295 -1.40 31.56 6.92
C PRO A 295 -0.43 30.38 7.02
N LYS A 296 0.27 30.06 5.93
CA LYS A 296 1.06 28.81 5.81
C LYS A 296 2.12 28.60 6.90
N GLY A 297 2.67 29.69 7.45
CA GLY A 297 3.71 29.68 8.49
C GLY A 297 3.19 29.75 9.93
N GLU A 298 1.88 29.89 10.12
CA GLU A 298 1.27 29.97 11.45
C GLU A 298 0.81 28.58 11.92
N PRO A 299 0.84 28.29 13.24
CA PRO A 299 0.30 27.06 13.79
C PRO A 299 -1.20 26.90 13.46
N SER A 300 -1.59 25.69 13.07
CA SER A 300 -2.98 25.35 12.75
C SER A 300 -3.28 23.91 13.16
N ALA A 301 -4.49 23.66 13.65
CA ALA A 301 -4.98 22.30 13.91
C ALA A 301 -5.32 21.54 12.63
N VAL A 302 -5.54 22.26 11.52
CA VAL A 302 -5.85 21.72 10.19
C VAL A 302 -4.82 22.24 9.20
N ASP A 303 -4.20 21.37 8.42
CA ASP A 303 -3.28 21.82 7.37
C ASP A 303 -4.05 22.34 6.14
N HIS A 304 -4.36 23.64 6.15
CA HIS A 304 -4.96 24.32 5.01
C HIS A 304 -4.11 24.29 3.74
N TRP A 305 -2.83 23.91 3.81
CA TRP A 305 -1.85 23.98 2.71
C TRP A 305 -1.19 22.62 2.45
N ALA A 306 -2.00 21.58 2.55
CA ALA A 306 -1.65 20.19 2.34
C ALA A 306 -0.82 19.97 1.06
N ASN A 307 0.23 19.14 1.16
CA ASN A 307 1.04 18.75 0.00
C ASN A 307 0.20 18.02 -1.06
N SER A 308 0.73 17.91 -2.28
CA SER A 308 0.10 17.21 -3.41
C SER A 308 0.83 15.90 -3.69
N PRO A 309 0.33 14.75 -3.20
CA PRO A 309 0.84 13.44 -3.60
C PRO A 309 0.79 13.25 -5.11
N LEU A 310 1.78 12.54 -5.63
CA LEU A 310 1.90 12.22 -7.04
C LEU A 310 2.46 10.81 -7.24
N LEU A 311 2.09 10.20 -8.34
CA LEU A 311 2.74 9.02 -8.91
C LEU A 311 3.35 9.43 -10.25
N LEU A 312 4.62 9.10 -10.47
CA LEU A 312 5.40 9.49 -11.64
C LEU A 312 6.07 8.26 -12.26
N ALA A 313 5.81 7.99 -13.53
CA ALA A 313 6.58 7.02 -14.30
C ALA A 313 7.89 7.66 -14.77
N ALA A 314 8.96 7.49 -13.98
CA ALA A 314 10.28 8.00 -14.34
C ALA A 314 10.87 7.25 -15.54
N LEU A 315 10.66 5.93 -15.59
CA LEU A 315 11.10 5.01 -16.65
C LEU A 315 9.93 4.17 -17.13
N GLY A 316 9.99 3.72 -18.38
CA GLY A 316 8.94 2.94 -19.02
C GLY A 316 7.82 3.81 -19.63
N ASP A 317 7.02 3.18 -20.48
CA ASP A 317 5.87 3.81 -21.12
C ASP A 317 4.63 3.63 -20.27
N VAL A 318 3.74 4.62 -20.30
CA VAL A 318 2.40 4.53 -19.71
C VAL A 318 1.42 4.51 -20.87
N SER A 319 0.66 3.42 -21.00
CA SER A 319 -0.34 3.25 -22.05
C SER A 319 -1.74 3.67 -21.59
N ASP A 320 -2.00 3.64 -20.29
CA ASP A 320 -3.28 4.05 -19.71
C ASP A 320 -3.13 4.39 -18.22
N VAL A 321 -4.13 5.05 -17.63
CA VAL A 321 -4.18 5.34 -16.20
C VAL A 321 -5.57 5.09 -15.62
N PHE A 322 -5.64 4.71 -14.34
CA PHE A 322 -6.89 4.57 -13.62
C PHE A 322 -6.86 5.45 -12.37
N VAL A 323 -7.99 6.11 -12.12
CA VAL A 323 -8.16 7.00 -10.95
C VAL A 323 -9.39 6.70 -10.10
N ASP A 324 -10.28 5.86 -10.62
CA ASP A 324 -11.52 5.46 -9.95
C ASP A 324 -11.41 4.03 -9.46
N LYS A 325 -11.66 3.88 -8.16
CA LYS A 325 -11.55 2.61 -7.45
C LYS A 325 -12.61 1.61 -7.90
N ALA A 326 -13.86 2.05 -8.03
CA ALA A 326 -14.98 1.19 -8.39
C ALA A 326 -14.82 0.67 -9.82
N ALA A 327 -14.32 1.49 -10.73
CA ALA A 327 -14.01 1.10 -12.10
C ALA A 327 -12.83 0.12 -12.18
N PHE A 328 -11.79 0.32 -11.36
CA PHE A 328 -10.61 -0.54 -11.39
C PHE A 328 -10.86 -1.92 -10.76
N PHE A 329 -11.34 -1.95 -9.51
CA PHE A 329 -11.60 -3.21 -8.81
C PHE A 329 -12.90 -3.87 -9.29
N GLY A 330 -13.93 -3.10 -9.63
CA GLY A 330 -15.25 -3.61 -9.97
C GLY A 330 -15.85 -4.44 -8.84
N GLY A 331 -16.43 -5.60 -9.19
CA GLY A 331 -16.84 -6.60 -8.19
C GLY A 331 -15.70 -7.50 -7.69
N GLY A 332 -14.48 -7.27 -8.17
CA GLY A 332 -13.28 -7.98 -7.74
C GLY A 332 -12.61 -7.31 -6.53
N GLY A 333 -11.37 -7.72 -6.27
CA GLY A 333 -10.54 -7.18 -5.20
C GLY A 333 -9.07 -7.11 -5.63
N PRO A 334 -8.13 -6.84 -4.72
CA PRO A 334 -6.71 -6.72 -5.06
C PRO A 334 -6.08 -8.02 -5.60
N ALA A 335 -6.72 -9.18 -5.39
CA ALA A 335 -6.29 -10.44 -5.99
C ALA A 335 -6.64 -10.55 -7.49
N ALA A 336 -7.78 -9.99 -7.90
CA ALA A 336 -8.29 -10.07 -9.27
C ALA A 336 -9.18 -8.85 -9.58
N PRO A 337 -8.60 -7.66 -9.81
CA PRO A 337 -9.37 -6.48 -10.16
C PRO A 337 -10.06 -6.67 -11.52
N ALA A 338 -11.30 -6.22 -11.65
CA ALA A 338 -12.06 -6.35 -12.90
C ALA A 338 -11.34 -5.73 -14.10
N ALA A 339 -10.67 -4.58 -13.90
CA ALA A 339 -9.92 -3.91 -14.97
C ALA A 339 -8.69 -4.71 -15.45
N VAL A 340 -8.10 -5.52 -14.58
CA VAL A 340 -6.95 -6.37 -14.91
C VAL A 340 -7.44 -7.65 -15.60
N GLU A 341 -8.43 -8.34 -15.01
CA GLU A 341 -8.97 -9.60 -15.53
C GLU A 341 -9.60 -9.46 -16.91
N GLN A 342 -10.27 -8.34 -17.17
CA GLN A 342 -10.99 -8.08 -18.42
C GLN A 342 -10.23 -7.13 -19.35
N ASP A 343 -9.00 -6.75 -18.98
CA ASP A 343 -8.18 -5.77 -19.69
C ASP A 343 -8.95 -4.47 -20.03
N LEU A 344 -9.74 -3.97 -19.08
CA LEU A 344 -10.60 -2.80 -19.31
C LEU A 344 -9.75 -1.55 -19.57
N PRO A 345 -10.24 -0.62 -20.40
CA PRO A 345 -9.59 0.67 -20.57
C PRO A 345 -9.72 1.51 -19.29
N GLY A 346 -8.68 2.30 -19.03
CA GLY A 346 -8.69 3.35 -18.02
C GLY A 346 -9.30 4.64 -18.55
N VAL A 347 -8.89 5.77 -17.95
CA VAL A 347 -9.36 7.10 -18.37
C VAL A 347 -8.55 7.67 -19.54
N GLY A 348 -7.54 6.94 -20.01
CA GLY A 348 -6.66 7.35 -21.11
C GLY A 348 -5.60 8.35 -20.70
N LEU A 349 -4.75 8.72 -21.67
CA LEU A 349 -3.59 9.59 -21.49
C LEU A 349 -3.85 11.05 -21.87
N ALA A 350 -5.12 11.45 -21.96
CA ALA A 350 -5.46 12.83 -22.27
C ALA A 350 -4.95 13.74 -21.14
N GLN A 351 -4.20 14.78 -21.50
CA GLN A 351 -3.75 15.79 -20.55
C GLN A 351 -4.96 16.42 -19.86
N GLY A 352 -4.88 16.55 -18.53
CA GLY A 352 -5.80 17.41 -17.78
C GLY A 352 -6.42 16.73 -16.58
N ILE A 353 -7.61 17.20 -16.24
CA ILE A 353 -8.39 16.73 -15.10
C ILE A 353 -9.01 15.38 -15.45
N VAL A 354 -8.72 14.39 -14.61
CA VAL A 354 -9.24 13.02 -14.76
C VAL A 354 -10.26 12.67 -13.68
N SER A 355 -10.25 13.39 -12.55
CA SER A 355 -11.28 13.30 -11.51
C SER A 355 -11.35 14.58 -10.68
N GLU A 356 -12.55 14.97 -10.27
CA GLU A 356 -12.82 16.04 -9.30
C GLU A 356 -13.90 15.57 -8.33
N ALA A 357 -13.59 15.59 -7.04
CA ALA A 357 -14.51 15.21 -5.99
C ALA A 357 -14.16 15.95 -4.69
N ASN A 358 -15.13 16.04 -3.78
CA ASN A 358 -14.80 16.37 -2.41
C ASN A 358 -13.95 15.24 -1.80
N GLY A 359 -13.00 15.57 -0.91
CA GLY A 359 -12.14 14.59 -0.26
C GLY A 359 -12.89 13.66 0.71
N LEU A 360 -14.15 13.94 1.03
CA LEU A 360 -14.96 12.99 1.80
C LEU A 360 -15.08 11.66 1.03
N GLY A 361 -14.77 10.55 1.70
CA GLY A 361 -14.80 9.23 1.09
C GLY A 361 -13.57 8.90 0.24
N GLN A 362 -12.47 9.65 0.39
CA GLN A 362 -11.12 9.16 0.08
C GLN A 362 -10.94 7.69 0.49
N PRO A 363 -10.16 6.89 -0.26
CA PRO A 363 -8.99 7.31 -1.04
C PRO A 363 -9.16 7.37 -2.56
N HIS A 364 -8.27 8.12 -3.24
CA HIS A 364 -8.06 8.03 -4.69
C HIS A 364 -7.18 6.83 -5.03
N LEU A 365 -7.47 6.17 -6.15
CA LEU A 365 -6.64 5.11 -6.71
C LEU A 365 -5.67 5.75 -7.71
N PHE A 366 -4.36 5.48 -7.71
CA PHE A 366 -3.49 5.74 -8.87
C PHE A 366 -2.96 4.42 -9.42
N VAL A 367 -3.34 4.11 -10.66
CA VAL A 367 -2.74 2.99 -11.39
C VAL A 367 -2.21 3.48 -12.72
N MET A 368 -0.98 3.05 -13.06
CA MET A 368 -0.39 3.25 -14.37
C MET A 368 -0.26 1.90 -15.08
N LYS A 369 -0.84 1.82 -16.28
CA LYS A 369 -0.77 0.64 -17.15
C LYS A 369 0.38 0.78 -18.14
N SER A 370 1.12 -0.30 -18.37
CA SER A 370 2.16 -0.40 -19.39
C SER A 370 1.98 -1.69 -20.19
N VAL A 371 2.29 -1.67 -21.48
CA VAL A 371 2.34 -2.86 -22.34
C VAL A 371 3.78 -3.07 -22.80
N LEU A 372 4.29 -4.29 -22.63
CA LEU A 372 5.67 -4.68 -22.86
C LEU A 372 5.69 -5.83 -23.87
N THR A 373 6.58 -5.78 -24.85
CA THR A 373 6.66 -6.75 -25.96
C THR A 373 8.03 -7.38 -26.09
#